data_AF-A0A7M7GVZ9-F1
#
_entry.id   AF-A0A7M7GVZ9-F1
#
_cell.length_a   1.000
_cell.length_b   1.000
_cell.length_c   1.000
_cell.angle_alpha   90.00
_cell.angle_beta   90.00
_cell.angle_gamma   90.00
#
_symmetry.space_group_name_H-M   'P 1'
#
loop_
_entity.id
_entity.type
_entity.pdbx_description
1 polymer ?
#
loop_
_entity_poly.entity_id
_entity_poly.type
_entity_poly.pdbx_seq_one_letter_code
_entity_poly.pdbx_strand_id
1 'polypeptide(L)'
;MDILSWMNIALQKANDSLQAGEVPVGCLFIYNNKVIATSNNTVNETHNATRHAEINCIDQVLEFCKIKNLSYKNVFYNINVIVTVEPCIMCTSALCQLQVCNITYGCRNDRFGGCISVFEIPKLYNSRTTIMGGIKDHEAMTLLKEFYKGTNPNVPESKIKKNHKKMLQKN
;
A
#
# COMPACT_ATOMS: atom_id res chain seq x y z
N MET A 1 13.25 -15.23 5.58
CA MET A 1 11.82 -15.45 5.85
C MET A 1 11.11 -15.60 4.52
N ASP A 2 9.97 -16.27 4.50
CA ASP A 2 9.20 -16.51 3.27
C ASP A 2 8.25 -15.33 2.95
N ILE A 3 7.61 -15.42 1.79
CA ILE A 3 6.72 -14.38 1.28
C ILE A 3 5.45 -14.21 2.12
N LEU A 4 4.95 -15.28 2.74
CA LEU A 4 3.76 -15.25 3.59
C LEU A 4 4.03 -14.48 4.87
N SER A 5 5.19 -14.69 5.48
CA SER A 5 5.61 -13.99 6.68
C SER A 5 5.82 -12.51 6.42
N TRP A 6 6.38 -12.15 5.26
CA TRP A 6 6.50 -10.76 4.82
C TRP A 6 5.15 -10.09 4.58
N MET A 7 4.20 -10.80 3.96
CA MET A 7 2.85 -10.30 3.79
C MET A 7 2.12 -10.11 5.13
N ASN A 8 2.36 -10.96 6.12
CA ASN A 8 1.83 -10.75 7.47
C ASN A 8 2.30 -9.44 8.11
N ILE A 9 3.57 -9.05 7.90
CA ILE A 9 4.09 -7.76 8.37
C ILE A 9 3.37 -6.61 7.65
N ALA A 10 3.18 -6.71 6.33
CA ALA A 10 2.43 -5.71 5.58
C ALA A 10 0.96 -5.62 6.03
N LEU A 11 0.31 -6.76 6.35
CA LEU A 11 -1.05 -6.79 6.90
C LEU A 11 -1.14 -6.14 8.28
N GLN A 12 -0.13 -6.31 9.14
CA GLN A 12 -0.08 -5.58 10.41
C GLN A 12 -0.07 -4.07 10.18
N LYS A 13 0.75 -3.59 9.23
CA LYS A 13 0.78 -2.17 8.84
C LYS A 13 -0.55 -1.69 8.26
N ALA A 14 -1.24 -2.51 7.46
CA ALA A 14 -2.58 -2.20 6.96
C ALA A 14 -3.60 -2.08 8.10
N ASN A 15 -3.53 -2.95 9.10
CA ASN A 15 -4.37 -2.86 10.30
C ASN A 15 -4.08 -1.59 11.10
N ASP A 16 -2.82 -1.16 11.21
CA ASP A 16 -2.49 0.12 11.86
C ASP A 16 -3.18 1.30 11.15
N SER A 17 -3.20 1.33 9.81
CA SER A 17 -3.98 2.32 9.05
C SER A 17 -5.48 2.24 9.36
N LEU A 18 -6.05 1.03 9.43
CA LEU A 18 -7.48 0.86 9.75
C LEU A 18 -7.82 1.49 11.10
N GLN A 19 -7.00 1.24 12.13
CA GLN A 19 -7.18 1.80 13.48
C GLN A 19 -7.01 3.32 13.49
N ALA A 20 -6.16 3.86 12.61
CA ALA A 20 -5.95 5.29 12.43
C ALA A 20 -7.05 5.97 11.56
N GLY A 21 -8.05 5.23 11.07
CA GLY A 21 -9.08 5.77 10.17
C GLY A 21 -8.55 6.08 8.76
N GLU A 22 -7.45 5.46 8.35
CA GLU A 22 -6.85 5.52 7.02
C GLU A 22 -7.27 4.31 6.18
N VAL A 23 -7.21 4.43 4.86
CA VAL A 23 -7.43 3.28 3.96
C VAL A 23 -6.39 2.20 4.31
N PRO A 24 -6.78 0.94 4.60
CA PRO A 24 -5.90 -0.05 5.19
C PRO A 24 -5.00 -0.71 4.15
N VAL A 25 -3.95 0.02 3.77
CA VAL A 25 -2.86 -0.48 2.92
C VAL A 25 -1.57 -0.42 3.73
N GLY A 26 -0.86 -1.54 3.74
CA GLY A 26 0.44 -1.67 4.36
C GLY A 26 1.47 -2.12 3.33
N CYS A 27 2.70 -1.66 3.50
CA CYS A 27 3.80 -1.87 2.57
C CYS A 27 5.11 -2.14 3.32
N LEU A 28 5.96 -2.95 2.69
CA LEU A 28 7.25 -3.38 3.19
C LEU A 28 8.25 -3.43 2.02
N PHE A 29 9.43 -2.82 2.18
CA PHE A 29 10.54 -2.95 1.23
C PHE A 29 11.67 -3.79 1.83
N ILE A 30 12.13 -4.79 1.08
CA ILE A 30 13.16 -5.73 1.47
C ILE A 30 14.37 -5.58 0.57
N TYR A 31 15.54 -5.38 1.17
CA TYR A 31 16.83 -5.31 0.51
C TYR A 31 17.79 -6.28 1.20
N ASN A 32 18.46 -7.14 0.43
CA ASN A 32 19.38 -8.18 0.95
C ASN A 32 18.75 -9.05 2.06
N ASN A 33 17.53 -9.54 1.83
CA ASN A 33 16.75 -10.35 2.79
C ASN A 33 16.48 -9.67 4.14
N LYS A 34 16.61 -8.34 4.20
CA LYS A 34 16.30 -7.53 5.39
C LYS A 34 15.23 -6.51 5.05
N VAL A 35 14.30 -6.34 5.98
CA VAL A 35 13.33 -5.25 5.96
C VAL A 35 14.10 -3.94 6.16
N ILE A 36 14.00 -3.01 5.21
CA ILE A 36 14.62 -1.68 5.32
C ILE A 36 13.61 -0.53 5.41
N ALA A 37 12.35 -0.79 5.07
CA ALA A 37 11.26 0.17 5.24
C ALA A 37 9.92 -0.56 5.45
N THR A 38 9.09 -0.05 6.34
CA THR A 38 7.71 -0.49 6.55
C THR A 38 6.81 0.71 6.73
N SER A 39 5.69 0.76 6.03
CA SER A 39 4.77 1.87 6.14
C SER A 39 3.33 1.48 5.82
N ASN A 40 2.44 2.43 5.98
CA ASN A 40 1.01 2.35 5.76
C ASN A 40 0.51 3.69 5.21
N ASN A 41 -0.75 3.76 4.77
CA ASN A 41 -1.32 5.02 4.29
C ASN A 41 -1.45 6.04 5.43
N THR A 42 -1.12 7.30 5.14
CA THR A 42 -1.17 8.43 6.08
C THR A 42 -1.76 9.68 5.42
N VAL A 43 -2.68 9.50 4.46
CA VAL A 43 -3.23 10.58 3.63
C VAL A 43 -4.01 11.60 4.46
N ASN A 44 -4.86 11.14 5.38
CA ASN A 44 -5.63 12.00 6.27
C ASN A 44 -4.71 12.67 7.30
N GLU A 45 -3.82 11.91 7.94
CA GLU A 45 -2.88 12.41 8.96
C GLU A 45 -2.00 13.55 8.43
N THR A 46 -1.48 13.39 7.21
CA THR A 46 -0.54 14.34 6.61
C THR A 46 -1.21 15.42 5.76
N HIS A 47 -2.53 15.32 5.55
CA HIS A 47 -3.28 16.12 4.58
C HIS A 47 -2.66 16.13 3.18
N ASN A 48 -2.03 15.02 2.79
CA ASN A 48 -1.35 14.90 1.51
C ASN A 48 -1.81 13.65 0.78
N ALA A 49 -2.49 13.87 -0.35
CA ALA A 49 -3.08 12.83 -1.19
C ALA A 49 -2.08 11.81 -1.75
N THR A 50 -0.78 12.11 -1.74
CA THR A 50 0.25 11.18 -2.24
C THR A 50 0.80 10.24 -1.17
N ARG A 51 0.40 10.37 0.10
CA ARG A 51 0.99 9.64 1.23
C ARG A 51 0.44 8.23 1.38
N HIS A 52 0.59 7.48 0.29
CA HIS A 52 0.33 6.04 0.22
C HIS A 52 1.49 5.25 0.84
N ALA A 53 1.19 4.04 1.29
CA ALA A 53 2.15 3.15 1.95
C ALA A 53 3.45 2.96 1.13
N GLU A 54 3.35 2.80 -0.19
CA GLU A 54 4.52 2.60 -1.06
C GLU A 54 5.39 3.86 -1.16
N ILE A 55 4.76 5.04 -1.26
CA ILE A 55 5.47 6.33 -1.30
C ILE A 55 6.17 6.59 0.03
N ASN A 56 5.49 6.32 1.14
CA ASN A 56 6.10 6.45 2.46
C ASN A 56 7.28 5.48 2.66
N CYS A 57 7.23 4.26 2.09
CA CYS A 57 8.37 3.35 2.07
C CYS A 57 9.54 3.88 1.22
N ILE A 58 9.27 4.51 0.07
CA ILE A 58 10.31 5.14 -0.76
C ILE A 58 11.09 6.18 0.07
N ASP A 59 10.40 7.04 0.82
CA ASP A 59 11.05 8.05 1.65
C ASP A 59 11.95 7.43 2.72
N GLN A 60 11.49 6.38 3.40
CA GLN A 60 12.30 5.65 4.38
C GLN A 60 13.56 5.03 3.75
N VAL A 61 13.45 4.51 2.53
CA VAL A 61 14.61 3.96 1.81
C VAL A 61 15.59 5.05 1.40
N LEU A 62 15.11 6.21 0.96
CA LEU A 62 15.98 7.35 0.64
C LEU A 62 16.76 7.80 1.88
N GLU A 63 16.11 7.88 3.04
CA GLU A 63 16.78 8.23 4.30
C GLU A 63 17.77 7.13 4.74
N PHE A 64 17.40 5.84 4.61
CA PHE A 64 18.30 4.72 4.84
C PHE A 64 19.57 4.82 3.97
N CYS A 65 19.41 5.12 2.67
CA CYS A 65 20.53 5.27 1.75
C CYS A 65 21.43 6.44 2.14
N LYS A 66 20.84 7.57 2.54
CA LYS A 66 21.57 8.75 3.01
C LYS A 66 22.40 8.44 4.26
N ILE A 67 21.79 7.82 5.28
CA ILE A 67 22.47 7.45 6.53
C ILE A 67 23.61 6.46 6.29
N LYS A 68 23.41 5.50 5.37
CA LYS A 68 24.41 4.47 5.04
C LYS A 68 25.40 4.88 3.95
N ASN A 69 25.27 6.09 3.40
CA ASN A 69 26.03 6.56 2.24
C ASN A 69 26.00 5.57 1.05
N LEU A 70 24.82 5.04 0.74
CA LEU A 70 24.57 4.10 -0.34
C LEU A 70 23.92 4.79 -1.54
N SER A 71 24.17 4.28 -2.75
CA SER A 71 23.45 4.72 -3.95
C SER A 71 22.01 4.23 -3.92
N TYR A 72 21.05 5.16 -3.82
CA TYR A 72 19.63 4.81 -3.82
C TYR A 72 19.23 4.02 -5.07
N LYS A 73 19.79 4.35 -6.24
CA LYS A 73 19.50 3.64 -7.49
C LYS A 73 19.84 2.16 -7.39
N ASN A 74 21.01 1.83 -6.82
CA ASN A 74 21.42 0.44 -6.63
C ASN A 74 20.53 -0.26 -5.59
N VAL A 75 20.20 0.43 -4.49
CA VAL A 75 19.32 -0.14 -3.45
C VAL A 75 17.95 -0.45 -4.04
N PHE A 76 17.27 0.52 -4.68
CA PHE A 76 15.96 0.29 -5.30
C PHE A 76 15.98 -0.82 -6.35
N TYR A 77 17.02 -0.90 -7.18
CA TYR A 77 17.18 -1.95 -8.18
C TYR A 77 17.12 -3.38 -7.61
N ASN A 78 17.45 -3.53 -6.32
CA ASN A 78 17.47 -4.81 -5.60
C ASN A 78 16.35 -4.93 -4.56
N ILE A 79 15.39 -4.01 -4.53
CA ILE A 79 14.26 -4.06 -3.60
C ILE A 79 13.18 -5.03 -4.06
N ASN A 80 12.69 -5.81 -3.10
CA ASN A 80 11.43 -6.53 -3.20
C ASN A 80 10.36 -5.75 -2.42
N VAL A 81 9.30 -5.36 -3.12
CA VAL A 81 8.15 -4.67 -2.55
C VAL A 81 7.09 -5.69 -2.18
N ILE A 82 6.59 -5.63 -0.96
CA ILE A 82 5.44 -6.41 -0.47
C ILE A 82 4.37 -5.42 -0.03
N VAL A 83 3.16 -5.52 -0.59
CA VAL A 83 2.08 -4.56 -0.34
C VAL A 83 0.72 -5.27 -0.26
N THR A 84 -0.17 -4.89 0.65
CA THR A 84 -1.41 -5.65 0.88
C THR A 84 -2.41 -5.54 -0.27
N VAL A 85 -2.40 -4.43 -0.99
CA VAL A 85 -3.31 -4.13 -2.10
C VAL A 85 -2.47 -3.83 -3.34
N GLU A 86 -2.92 -4.26 -4.52
CA GLU A 86 -2.29 -3.89 -5.78
C GLU A 86 -2.04 -2.37 -5.85
N PRO A 87 -0.78 -1.93 -6.05
CA PRO A 87 -0.43 -0.53 -6.13
C PRO A 87 -1.27 0.21 -7.16
N CYS A 88 -1.67 1.45 -6.84
CA CYS A 88 -2.37 2.28 -7.79
C CYS A 88 -1.43 2.76 -8.92
N ILE A 89 -1.98 3.30 -10.00
CA ILE A 89 -1.22 3.86 -11.14
C ILE A 89 -0.04 4.76 -10.70
N MET A 90 -0.27 5.65 -9.72
CA MET A 90 0.77 6.52 -9.17
C MET A 90 1.92 5.72 -8.54
N CYS A 91 1.59 4.82 -7.62
CA CYS A 91 2.58 4.02 -6.90
C CYS A 91 3.32 3.07 -7.85
N THR A 92 2.60 2.38 -8.76
CA THR A 92 3.24 1.50 -9.75
C THR A 92 4.19 2.27 -10.66
N SER A 93 3.81 3.47 -11.11
CA SER A 93 4.68 4.32 -11.93
C SER A 93 5.95 4.72 -11.17
N ALA A 94 5.83 5.17 -9.91
CA ALA A 94 6.98 5.51 -9.09
C ALA A 94 7.93 4.32 -8.90
N LEU A 95 7.39 3.14 -8.57
CA LEU A 95 8.16 1.92 -8.38
C LEU A 95 8.86 1.44 -9.66
N CYS A 96 8.20 1.52 -10.82
CA CYS A 96 8.80 1.18 -12.11
C CYS A 96 9.91 2.15 -12.51
N GLN A 97 9.73 3.46 -12.28
CA GLN A 97 10.76 4.46 -12.55
C GLN A 97 11.99 4.29 -11.65
N LEU A 98 11.79 3.83 -10.41
CA LEU A 98 12.87 3.44 -9.48
C LEU A 98 13.48 2.06 -9.80
N GLN A 99 12.90 1.34 -10.76
CA GLN A 99 13.36 0.03 -11.23
C GLN A 99 13.42 -1.05 -10.14
N VAL A 100 12.43 -1.07 -9.24
CA VAL A 100 12.38 -2.10 -8.19
C VAL A 100 12.39 -3.50 -8.79
N CYS A 101 13.02 -4.45 -8.10
CA CYS A 101 13.20 -5.80 -8.62
C CYS A 101 11.87 -6.54 -8.74
N ASN A 102 11.08 -6.53 -7.66
CA ASN A 102 9.83 -7.28 -7.58
C ASN A 102 8.74 -6.47 -6.88
N ILE A 103 7.48 -6.62 -7.32
CA ILE A 103 6.28 -6.17 -6.61
C ILE A 103 5.40 -7.39 -6.35
N THR A 104 5.26 -7.74 -5.07
CA THR A 104 4.29 -8.73 -4.62
C THR A 104 3.14 -8.02 -3.92
N TYR A 105 1.91 -8.33 -4.31
CA TYR A 105 0.73 -7.80 -3.63
C TYR A 105 -0.28 -8.87 -3.20
N GLY A 106 -1.13 -8.49 -2.24
CA GLY A 106 -2.22 -9.33 -1.78
C GLY A 106 -3.42 -9.30 -2.72
N CYS A 107 -4.41 -8.48 -2.40
CA CYS A 107 -5.63 -8.39 -3.20
C CYS A 107 -5.50 -7.39 -4.37
N ARG A 108 -6.34 -7.57 -5.39
CA ARG A 108 -6.41 -6.67 -6.56
C ARG A 108 -7.03 -5.32 -6.21
N ASN A 109 -6.70 -4.31 -7.02
CA ASN A 109 -7.25 -2.97 -6.92
C ASN A 109 -8.08 -2.65 -8.18
N ASP A 110 -9.34 -3.07 -8.17
CA ASP A 110 -10.21 -2.99 -9.35
C ASP A 110 -10.56 -1.56 -9.77
N ARG A 111 -10.31 -0.56 -8.92
CA ARG A 111 -10.62 0.85 -9.20
C ARG A 111 -9.44 1.67 -9.65
N PHE A 112 -8.24 1.36 -9.16
CA PHE A 112 -7.06 2.20 -9.36
C PHE A 112 -5.78 1.43 -9.70
N GLY A 113 -5.84 0.10 -9.78
CA GLY A 113 -4.68 -0.79 -9.91
C GLY A 113 -3.83 -0.52 -11.14
N GLY A 114 -2.55 -0.22 -10.91
CA GLY A 114 -1.57 0.13 -11.92
C GLY A 114 -0.68 -1.03 -12.36
N CYS A 115 -0.82 -2.21 -11.76
CA CYS A 115 -0.04 -3.39 -12.16
C CYS A 115 -0.73 -4.14 -13.28
N ILE A 116 -2.01 -4.51 -13.06
CA ILE A 116 -2.81 -5.32 -13.99
C ILE A 116 -4.28 -4.91 -14.06
N SER A 117 -4.88 -4.35 -13.01
CA SER A 117 -6.35 -4.29 -12.92
C SER A 117 -6.99 -3.19 -13.75
N VAL A 118 -6.42 -1.98 -13.74
CA VAL A 118 -6.96 -0.84 -14.51
C VAL A 118 -6.04 -0.47 -15.65
N PHE A 119 -4.74 -0.38 -15.39
CA PHE A 119 -3.76 -0.03 -16.41
C PHE A 119 -2.43 -0.72 -16.15
N GLU A 120 -1.85 -1.37 -17.15
CA GLU A 120 -0.59 -2.09 -17.02
C GLU A 120 0.62 -1.17 -17.19
N ILE A 121 0.91 -0.35 -16.17
CA ILE A 121 2.07 0.56 -16.15
C ILE A 121 3.41 -0.13 -16.47
N PRO A 122 3.70 -1.36 -15.98
CA PRO A 122 4.95 -2.04 -16.32
C PRO A 122 5.15 -2.22 -17.83
N LYS A 123 4.08 -2.46 -18.60
CA LYS A 123 4.16 -2.57 -20.06
C LYS A 123 4.49 -1.23 -20.72
N LEU A 124 3.90 -0.13 -20.23
CA LEU A 124 4.18 1.22 -20.73
C LEU A 124 5.67 1.58 -20.62
N TYR A 125 6.32 1.22 -19.52
CA TYR A 125 7.73 1.52 -19.29
C TYR A 125 8.70 0.43 -19.78
N ASN A 126 8.21 -0.67 -20.36
CA ASN A 126 9.00 -1.89 -20.59
C ASN A 126 9.79 -2.29 -19.32
N SER A 127 9.11 -2.26 -18.17
CA SER A 127 9.73 -2.45 -16.86
C SER A 127 10.30 -3.86 -16.71
N ARG A 128 11.47 -3.96 -16.05
CA ARG A 128 12.06 -5.23 -15.61
C ARG A 128 11.43 -5.81 -14.35
N THR A 129 10.56 -5.04 -13.69
CA THR A 129 9.97 -5.43 -12.41
C THR A 129 9.08 -6.66 -12.57
N THR A 130 9.37 -7.73 -11.83
CA THR A 130 8.48 -8.89 -11.79
C THR A 130 7.32 -8.64 -10.84
N ILE A 131 6.12 -9.05 -11.24
CA ILE A 131 4.90 -8.79 -10.47
C ILE A 131 4.19 -10.09 -10.13
N MET A 132 3.78 -10.22 -8.86
CA MET A 132 3.00 -11.35 -8.38
C MET A 132 1.88 -10.86 -7.47
N GLY A 133 0.65 -11.26 -7.76
CA GLY A 133 -0.53 -10.96 -6.94
C GLY A 133 -1.08 -12.19 -6.24
N GLY A 134 -2.05 -11.99 -5.34
CA GLY A 134 -2.82 -13.08 -4.74
C GLY A 134 -2.27 -13.61 -3.41
N ILE A 135 -1.28 -12.94 -2.80
CA ILE A 135 -0.70 -13.41 -1.54
C ILE A 135 -1.53 -12.93 -0.35
N LYS A 136 -2.25 -13.83 0.32
CA LYS A 136 -3.18 -13.47 1.43
C LYS A 136 -4.20 -12.42 0.99
N ASP A 137 -4.74 -12.61 -0.21
CA ASP A 137 -5.70 -11.71 -0.84
C ASP A 137 -7.00 -11.58 -0.03
N HIS A 138 -7.49 -12.69 0.53
CA HIS A 138 -8.68 -12.71 1.37
C HIS A 138 -8.52 -11.81 2.61
N GLU A 139 -7.39 -11.91 3.32
CA GLU A 139 -7.11 -11.08 4.49
C GLU A 139 -6.98 -9.60 4.12
N ALA A 140 -6.24 -9.27 3.06
CA ALA A 140 -6.11 -7.89 2.60
C ALA A 140 -7.44 -7.28 2.16
N MET A 141 -8.26 -8.05 1.43
CA MET A 141 -9.60 -7.63 1.00
C MET A 141 -10.56 -7.48 2.18
N THR A 142 -10.41 -8.29 3.23
CA THR A 142 -11.23 -8.19 4.45
C THR A 142 -11.02 -6.85 5.12
N LEU A 143 -9.77 -6.41 5.31
CA LEU A 143 -9.46 -5.09 5.87
C LEU A 143 -10.07 -3.95 5.02
N LEU A 144 -9.92 -3.99 3.70
CA LEU A 144 -10.54 -3.00 2.81
C LEU A 144 -12.07 -2.94 2.97
N LYS A 145 -12.72 -4.11 3.04
CA LYS A 145 -14.17 -4.19 3.25
C LYS A 145 -14.57 -3.64 4.61
N GLU A 146 -13.80 -3.88 5.66
CA GLU A 146 -14.04 -3.31 6.99
C GLU A 146 -13.99 -1.78 6.97
N PHE A 147 -12.98 -1.20 6.33
CA PHE A 147 -12.88 0.24 6.15
C PHE A 147 -14.11 0.83 5.42
N TYR A 148 -14.55 0.21 4.33
CA TYR A 148 -15.70 0.71 3.55
C TYR A 148 -17.08 0.35 4.13
N LYS A 149 -17.17 -0.59 5.08
CA LYS A 149 -18.40 -0.81 5.88
C LYS A 149 -18.63 0.33 6.85
N GLY A 150 -17.57 0.99 7.31
CA GLY A 150 -17.66 2.16 8.18
C GLY A 150 -18.29 3.36 7.47
N THR A 151 -19.04 4.17 8.20
CA THR A 151 -19.35 5.53 7.78
C THR A 151 -18.13 6.41 8.04
N ASN A 152 -17.68 7.16 7.02
CA ASN A 152 -16.63 8.15 7.21
C ASN A 152 -17.07 9.16 8.29
N PRO A 153 -16.40 9.24 9.45
CA PRO A 153 -16.82 10.07 10.59
C PRO A 153 -16.71 11.57 10.27
N ASN A 154 -15.93 11.94 9.25
CA ASN A 154 -15.76 13.31 8.79
C ASN A 154 -16.84 13.74 7.78
N VAL A 155 -17.79 12.85 7.46
CA VAL A 155 -18.93 13.22 6.61
C VAL A 155 -19.84 14.17 7.41
N PRO A 156 -20.11 15.38 6.91
CA PRO A 156 -21.06 16.28 7.55
C PRO A 156 -22.39 15.56 7.79
N GLU A 157 -23.03 15.77 8.93
CA GLU A 157 -24.29 15.08 9.28
C GLU A 157 -25.36 15.17 8.18
N SER A 158 -25.36 16.29 7.43
CA SER A 158 -26.26 16.53 6.30
C SER A 158 -26.08 15.56 5.13
N LYS A 159 -24.93 14.89 5.02
CA LYS A 159 -24.57 13.95 3.95
C LYS A 159 -24.51 12.48 4.41
N ILE A 160 -24.77 12.19 5.68
CA ILE A 160 -24.89 10.81 6.18
C ILE A 160 -26.16 10.20 5.56
N LYS A 161 -26.01 9.13 4.76
CA LYS A 161 -27.14 8.43 4.12
C LYS A 161 -28.16 8.02 5.19
N LYS A 162 -29.44 8.37 4.99
CA LYS A 162 -30.55 8.17 5.95
C LYS A 162 -30.67 6.75 6.51
N ASN A 163 -30.20 5.72 5.81
CA ASN A 163 -30.22 4.33 6.30
C ASN A 163 -29.30 4.07 7.51
N HIS A 164 -28.23 4.85 7.70
CA HIS A 164 -27.34 4.70 8.88
C HIS A 164 -27.89 5.38 10.16
N LYS A 165 -28.79 6.37 10.03
CA LYS A 165 -29.44 7.03 11.18
C LYS A 165 -30.24 6.05 12.05
N LYS A 166 -30.79 4.98 11.48
CA LYS A 166 -31.55 3.95 12.22
C LYS A 166 -30.67 3.02 13.07
N MET A 167 -29.38 2.87 12.78
CA MET A 167 -28.47 2.04 13.59
C MET A 167 -27.87 2.82 14.77
N LEU A 168 -27.61 4.11 14.61
CA LEU A 168 -27.04 4.97 15.66
C LEU A 168 -28.05 5.36 16.75
N GLN A 169 -29.35 5.21 16.51
CA GLN A 169 -30.42 5.49 17.50
C GLN A 169 -30.85 4.25 18.31
N LYS A 170 -30.14 3.12 18.19
CA LYS A 170 -30.48 1.85 18.86
C LYS A 170 -29.46 1.39 19.90
N ASN A 171 -28.48 2.21 20.24
CA ASN A 171 -27.57 1.99 21.36
C ASN A 171 -27.84 3.02 22.45
#